data_AF-A0A0L7M5T9-F1
#
_entry.id   AF-A0A0L7M5T9-F1
#
_cell.length_a   1.000
_cell.length_b   1.000
_cell.length_c   1.000
_cell.angle_alpha   90.00
_cell.angle_beta   90.00
_cell.angle_gamma   90.00
#
_symmetry.space_group_name_H-M   'P 1'
#
loop_
_entity.id
_entity.type
_entity.pdbx_description
1 polymer ?
#
loop_
_entity_poly.entity_id
_entity_poly.type
_entity_poly.pdbx_seq_one_letter_code
_entity_poly.pdbx_strand_id
1 'polypeptide(L)'
;MYICCGHGLVGIKVLLDNGNVVFQELNKEVINDVLLPNIKKNLKMKLKKKKLKENKHYMKINNDKITCYVINKPWHKLNSKLQKKKLNCFDFILGNEILYRKENYYHILKILKKNLKKGGKAYFGSKSYYFGFEDGTGSNSFVTYVNNNEHFNFVARIIQTTTGKSVYSKDIIEVTFSPNND
;
A
#
# COMPACT_ATOMS: atom_id res chain seq x y z
N MET A 1 -6.64 0.32 0.16
CA MET A 1 -5.56 1.34 0.21
C MET A 1 -4.33 0.83 -0.51
N TYR A 2 -3.60 1.68 -1.23
CA TYR A 2 -2.34 1.33 -1.90
C TYR A 2 -1.20 2.20 -1.34
N ILE A 3 -0.26 1.57 -0.65
CA ILE A 3 0.88 2.19 0.05
C ILE A 3 2.09 2.32 -0.89
N CYS A 4 2.79 3.46 -0.83
CA CYS A 4 3.88 3.84 -1.74
C CYS A 4 3.55 3.49 -3.19
N CYS A 5 2.43 4.05 -3.65
CA CYS A 5 1.78 3.56 -4.86
C CYS A 5 2.55 3.86 -6.16
N GLY A 6 3.53 4.78 -6.14
CA GLY A 6 4.28 5.16 -7.33
C GLY A 6 3.36 5.55 -8.50
N HIS A 7 3.34 4.71 -9.54
CA HIS A 7 2.50 4.90 -10.73
C HIS A 7 0.99 4.71 -10.47
N GLY A 8 0.62 4.04 -9.38
CA GLY A 8 -0.77 3.84 -8.97
C GLY A 8 -1.53 2.78 -9.77
N LEU A 9 -0.88 1.98 -10.60
CA LEU A 9 -1.55 1.09 -11.57
C LEU A 9 -2.58 0.16 -10.94
N VAL A 10 -2.23 -0.54 -9.85
CA VAL A 10 -3.16 -1.45 -9.16
C VAL A 10 -4.37 -0.70 -8.63
N GLY A 11 -4.16 0.47 -8.02
CA GLY A 11 -5.27 1.31 -7.55
C GLY A 11 -6.11 1.87 -8.70
N ILE A 12 -5.51 2.21 -9.85
CA ILE A 12 -6.25 2.65 -11.04
C ILE A 12 -7.15 1.53 -11.56
N LYS A 13 -6.66 0.27 -11.57
CA LYS A 13 -7.51 -0.88 -11.93
C LYS A 13 -8.71 -1.00 -11.00
N VAL A 14 -8.51 -0.87 -9.70
CA VAL A 14 -9.62 -0.87 -8.72
C VAL A 14 -10.61 0.27 -8.99
N LEU A 15 -10.15 1.45 -9.38
CA LEU A 15 -11.05 2.56 -9.76
C LEU A 15 -11.83 2.28 -11.04
N LEU A 16 -11.22 1.61 -12.03
CA LEU A 16 -11.90 1.19 -13.26
C LEU A 16 -13.01 0.17 -12.98
N ASP A 17 -12.85 -0.62 -11.92
CA ASP A 17 -13.85 -1.59 -11.45
C ASP A 17 -14.88 -0.97 -10.48
N ASN A 18 -15.02 0.36 -10.48
CA ASN A 18 -15.91 1.13 -9.60
C ASN A 18 -15.62 0.97 -8.09
N GLY A 19 -14.40 0.56 -7.73
CA GLY A 19 -13.94 0.50 -6.35
C GLY A 19 -13.50 1.88 -5.82
N ASN A 20 -13.30 1.95 -4.50
CA ASN A 20 -12.77 3.15 -3.84
C ASN A 20 -11.30 2.96 -3.46
N VAL A 21 -10.47 3.98 -3.70
CA VAL A 21 -9.03 3.86 -3.47
C VAL A 21 -8.48 5.03 -2.66
N VAL A 22 -7.64 4.69 -1.69
CA VAL A 22 -6.74 5.62 -1.02
C VAL A 22 -5.33 5.28 -1.49
N PHE A 23 -4.72 6.20 -2.24
CA PHE A 23 -3.31 6.18 -2.62
C PHE A 23 -2.50 6.89 -1.55
N GLN A 24 -1.42 6.26 -1.10
CA GLN A 24 -0.42 6.91 -0.24
C GLN A 24 0.92 6.95 -0.99
N GLU A 25 1.53 8.14 -1.01
CA GLU A 25 2.85 8.36 -1.60
C GLU A 25 3.54 9.51 -0.85
N LEU A 26 4.82 9.36 -0.50
CA LEU A 26 5.57 10.36 0.24
C LEU A 26 6.20 11.41 -0.68
N ASN A 27 6.63 11.02 -1.88
CA ASN A 27 7.21 11.96 -2.83
C ASN A 27 6.11 12.71 -3.60
N LYS A 28 6.05 14.04 -3.44
CA LYS A 28 5.05 14.88 -4.11
C LYS A 28 5.27 15.02 -5.61
N GLU A 29 6.50 14.93 -6.09
CA GLU A 29 6.79 14.93 -7.53
C GLU A 29 6.22 13.66 -8.16
N VAL A 30 6.41 12.50 -7.51
CA VAL A 30 5.78 11.24 -7.93
C VAL A 30 4.25 11.38 -7.95
N ILE A 31 3.66 12.03 -6.94
CA ILE A 31 2.22 12.33 -6.97
C ILE A 31 1.86 13.18 -8.19
N ASN A 32 2.50 14.33 -8.35
CA ASN A 32 2.10 15.36 -9.30
C ASN A 32 2.39 15.00 -10.76
N ASP A 33 3.50 14.32 -11.00
CA ASP A 33 4.06 14.14 -12.34
C ASP A 33 3.93 12.67 -12.81
N VAL A 34 3.54 11.74 -11.93
CA VAL A 34 3.30 10.33 -12.28
C VAL A 34 1.89 9.86 -11.92
N LEU A 35 1.53 9.86 -10.64
CA LEU A 35 0.26 9.30 -10.16
C LEU A 35 -0.95 10.04 -10.73
N LEU A 36 -0.99 11.36 -10.62
CA LEU A 36 -2.14 12.16 -11.07
C LEU A 36 -2.33 12.12 -12.59
N PRO A 37 -1.28 12.25 -13.41
CA PRO A 37 -1.39 12.02 -14.86
C PRO A 37 -1.93 10.63 -15.21
N ASN A 38 -1.46 9.58 -14.53
CA ASN A 38 -1.95 8.21 -14.78
C ASN A 38 -3.43 8.04 -14.42
N ILE A 39 -3.86 8.55 -13.27
CA ILE A 39 -5.29 8.56 -12.88
C ILE A 39 -6.12 9.31 -13.94
N LYS A 40 -5.68 10.51 -14.33
CA LYS A 40 -6.37 11.34 -15.33
C LYS A 40 -6.53 10.61 -16.67
N LYS A 41 -5.44 10.01 -17.17
CA LYS A 41 -5.38 9.36 -18.49
C LYS A 41 -6.25 8.11 -18.53
N ASN A 42 -6.12 7.23 -17.54
CA ASN A 42 -6.83 5.94 -17.53
C ASN A 42 -8.33 6.09 -17.26
N LEU A 43 -8.73 7.06 -16.43
CA LEU A 43 -10.14 7.27 -16.10
C LEU A 43 -10.84 8.22 -17.09
N LYS A 44 -10.11 8.77 -18.07
CA LYS A 44 -10.60 9.78 -19.03
C LYS A 44 -11.27 10.97 -18.33
N MET A 45 -10.77 11.36 -17.16
CA MET A 45 -11.39 12.38 -16.31
C MET A 45 -10.72 13.74 -16.44
N LYS A 46 -11.51 14.81 -16.39
CA LYS A 46 -10.99 16.16 -16.14
C LYS A 46 -10.86 16.37 -14.62
N LEU A 47 -9.64 16.27 -14.09
CA LEU A 47 -9.38 16.56 -12.68
C LEU A 47 -9.60 18.05 -12.40
N LYS A 48 -10.47 18.38 -11.42
CA LYS A 48 -10.65 19.76 -10.94
C LYS A 48 -9.34 20.36 -10.41
N LYS A 49 -8.48 19.52 -9.83
CA LYS A 49 -7.16 19.89 -9.32
C LYS A 49 -6.08 19.17 -10.12
N LYS A 50 -5.20 19.94 -10.76
CA LYS A 50 -4.11 19.41 -11.59
C LYS A 50 -2.92 18.90 -10.77
N LYS A 51 -2.68 19.48 -9.59
CA LYS A 51 -1.55 19.15 -8.71
C LYS A 51 -1.95 19.21 -7.23
N LEU A 52 -1.26 18.42 -6.41
CA LEU A 52 -1.21 18.56 -4.96
C LEU A 52 -0.27 19.72 -4.61
N LYS A 53 -0.83 20.82 -4.10
CA LYS A 53 -0.08 22.03 -3.71
C LYS A 53 0.92 21.74 -2.58
N GLU A 54 1.99 22.51 -2.52
CA GLU A 54 3.11 22.29 -1.59
C GLU A 54 2.70 22.36 -0.11
N ASN A 55 1.80 23.26 0.25
CA ASN A 55 1.24 23.35 1.60
C ASN A 55 0.13 22.33 1.90
N LYS A 56 -0.15 21.38 1.00
CA LYS A 56 -1.19 20.35 1.17
C LYS A 56 -0.57 18.95 1.21
N HIS A 57 -1.19 18.10 2.01
CA HIS A 57 -0.77 16.70 2.22
C HIS A 57 -1.87 15.69 1.90
N TYR A 58 -2.89 16.14 1.19
CA TYR A 58 -4.09 15.37 0.92
C TYR A 58 -4.85 15.97 -0.24
N MET A 59 -5.40 15.11 -1.07
CA MET A 59 -6.34 15.47 -2.12
C MET A 59 -7.45 14.43 -2.21
N LYS A 60 -8.69 14.90 -2.38
CA LYS A 60 -9.82 14.07 -2.80
C LYS A 60 -10.04 14.30 -4.29
N ILE A 61 -10.21 13.23 -5.03
CA ILE A 61 -10.61 13.22 -6.44
C ILE A 61 -11.92 12.44 -6.50
N ASN A 62 -12.95 13.05 -7.06
CA ASN A 62 -14.24 12.39 -7.23
C ASN A 62 -14.95 12.90 -8.49
N ASN A 63 -15.79 12.03 -9.04
CA ASN A 63 -16.86 12.36 -9.98
C ASN A 63 -18.08 11.49 -9.63
N ASP A 64 -19.02 11.37 -10.57
CA ASP A 64 -20.26 10.63 -10.37
C ASP A 64 -20.07 9.12 -10.20
N LYS A 65 -18.94 8.56 -10.65
CA LYS A 65 -18.68 7.10 -10.65
C LYS A 65 -17.59 6.66 -9.68
N ILE A 66 -16.63 7.53 -9.38
CA ILE A 66 -15.47 7.17 -8.57
C ILE A 66 -15.21 8.15 -7.44
N THR A 67 -14.66 7.63 -6.35
CA THR A 67 -14.03 8.43 -5.32
C THR A 67 -12.65 7.86 -4.99
N CYS A 68 -11.63 8.69 -5.08
CA CYS A 68 -10.30 8.34 -4.61
C CYS A 68 -9.65 9.46 -3.81
N TYR A 69 -8.70 9.05 -2.97
CA TYR A 69 -7.97 9.93 -2.08
C TYR A 69 -6.48 9.75 -2.32
N VAL A 70 -5.73 10.85 -2.31
CA VAL A 70 -4.27 10.84 -2.34
C VAL A 70 -3.78 11.43 -1.02
N ILE A 71 -2.96 10.68 -0.29
CA ILE A 71 -2.39 11.08 1.00
C ILE A 71 -0.87 11.19 0.85
N ASN A 72 -0.37 12.38 1.17
CA ASN A 72 1.06 12.67 1.18
C ASN A 72 1.56 12.82 2.62
N LYS A 73 1.74 11.67 3.29
CA LYS A 73 2.29 11.59 4.64
C LYS A 73 3.17 10.35 4.77
N PRO A 74 4.23 10.42 5.60
CA PRO A 74 5.02 9.25 5.95
C PRO A 74 4.17 8.28 6.78
N TRP A 75 4.56 7.00 6.77
CA TRP A 75 3.79 5.91 7.37
C TRP A 75 3.47 6.10 8.86
N HIS A 76 4.43 6.61 9.65
CA HIS A 76 4.21 6.92 11.06
C HIS A 76 3.13 8.00 11.31
N LYS A 77 2.81 8.83 10.31
CA LYS A 77 1.73 9.85 10.34
C LYS A 77 0.50 9.45 9.52
N LEU A 78 0.50 8.28 8.88
CA LEU A 78 -0.59 7.85 7.99
C LEU A 78 -1.87 7.56 8.77
N ASN A 79 -1.76 6.82 9.88
CA ASN A 79 -2.91 6.45 10.72
C ASN A 79 -3.69 7.68 11.23
N SER A 80 -2.99 8.68 11.78
CA SER A 80 -3.63 9.91 12.26
C SER A 80 -4.29 10.69 11.12
N LYS A 81 -3.68 10.66 9.92
CA LYS A 81 -4.23 11.30 8.75
C LYS A 81 -5.51 10.63 8.24
N LEU A 82 -5.53 9.30 8.19
CA LEU A 82 -6.70 8.48 7.81
C LEU A 82 -7.87 8.76 8.77
N GLN A 83 -7.60 8.72 10.09
CA GLN A 83 -8.59 9.03 11.11
C GLN A 83 -9.14 10.46 11.02
N LYS A 84 -8.27 11.47 10.87
CA LYS A 84 -8.70 12.88 10.70
C LYS A 84 -9.57 13.08 9.45
N LYS A 85 -9.45 12.20 8.46
CA LYS A 85 -10.27 12.20 7.25
C LYS A 85 -11.48 11.29 7.32
N LYS A 86 -11.71 10.63 8.46
CA LYS A 86 -12.84 9.72 8.70
C LYS A 86 -12.95 8.69 7.57
N LEU A 87 -11.82 8.17 7.11
CA LEU A 87 -11.78 7.12 6.09
C LEU A 87 -12.00 5.77 6.78
N ASN A 88 -12.89 4.96 6.21
CA ASN A 88 -13.21 3.63 6.72
C ASN A 88 -12.00 2.69 6.64
N CYS A 89 -12.05 1.60 7.40
CA CYS A 89 -11.14 0.48 7.22
C CYS A 89 -11.25 -0.09 5.80
N PHE A 90 -10.18 -0.72 5.35
CA PHE A 90 -10.03 -1.20 3.99
C PHE A 90 -10.23 -2.71 3.93
N ASP A 91 -10.96 -3.18 2.91
CA ASP A 91 -11.04 -4.60 2.59
C ASP A 91 -9.69 -5.11 2.06
N PHE A 92 -8.97 -4.26 1.31
CA PHE A 92 -7.62 -4.55 0.81
C PHE A 92 -6.60 -3.46 1.15
N ILE A 93 -5.43 -3.86 1.65
CA ILE A 93 -4.24 -2.99 1.75
C ILE A 93 -3.12 -3.56 0.89
N LEU A 94 -2.65 -2.78 -0.07
CA LEU A 94 -1.71 -3.24 -1.09
C LEU A 94 -0.39 -2.48 -0.97
N GLY A 95 0.71 -3.13 -1.30
CA GLY A 95 2.03 -2.53 -1.47
C GLY A 95 2.86 -3.32 -2.48
N ASN A 96 3.84 -2.67 -3.11
CA ASN A 96 4.71 -3.33 -4.06
C ASN A 96 6.13 -2.81 -3.91
N GLU A 97 7.09 -3.71 -3.74
CA GLU A 97 8.51 -3.41 -3.58
C GLU A 97 8.78 -2.43 -2.41
N ILE A 98 8.09 -2.64 -1.28
CA ILE A 98 8.22 -1.79 -0.07
C ILE A 98 8.91 -2.48 1.12
N LEU A 99 9.39 -3.73 0.91
CA LEU A 99 9.92 -4.60 1.97
C LEU A 99 11.45 -4.68 2.02
N TYR A 100 12.13 -3.74 1.37
CA TYR A 100 13.59 -3.69 1.24
C TYR A 100 14.31 -3.19 2.51
N ARG A 101 13.59 -2.68 3.52
CA ARG A 101 14.11 -2.19 4.80
C ARG A 101 13.34 -2.80 5.97
N LYS A 102 14.01 -3.36 6.99
CA LYS A 102 13.34 -4.02 8.12
C LYS A 102 12.70 -3.03 9.09
N GLU A 103 13.32 -1.85 9.24
CA GLU A 103 12.81 -0.74 10.07
C GLU A 103 11.37 -0.35 9.70
N ASN A 104 11.00 -0.61 8.45
CA ASN A 104 9.70 -0.32 7.86
C ASN A 104 8.60 -1.34 8.21
N TYR A 105 8.96 -2.57 8.60
CA TYR A 105 7.99 -3.65 8.84
C TYR A 105 7.04 -3.32 9.99
N TYR A 106 7.57 -2.78 11.08
CA TYR A 106 6.78 -2.31 12.22
C TYR A 106 5.72 -1.28 11.82
N HIS A 107 6.08 -0.33 10.97
CA HIS A 107 5.16 0.70 10.49
C HIS A 107 4.05 0.11 9.60
N ILE A 108 4.38 -0.88 8.76
CA ILE A 108 3.40 -1.61 7.94
C ILE A 108 2.39 -2.31 8.85
N LEU A 109 2.85 -3.09 9.84
CA LEU A 109 1.94 -3.80 10.76
C LEU A 109 1.07 -2.84 11.59
N LYS A 110 1.62 -1.69 12.01
CA LYS A 110 0.82 -0.61 12.63
C LYS A 110 -0.25 -0.03 11.72
N ILE A 111 0.01 0.07 10.42
CA ILE A 111 -0.99 0.52 9.44
C ILE A 111 -2.06 -0.55 9.26
N LEU A 112 -1.67 -1.82 9.11
CA LEU A 112 -2.62 -2.94 8.97
C LEU A 112 -3.52 -3.03 10.20
N LYS A 113 -2.95 -3.06 11.41
CA LYS A 113 -3.69 -3.22 12.67
C LYS A 113 -4.80 -2.18 12.85
N LYS A 114 -4.55 -0.96 12.37
CA LYS A 114 -5.45 0.18 12.60
C LYS A 114 -6.43 0.43 11.46
N ASN A 115 -6.15 -0.04 10.25
CA ASN A 115 -6.94 0.32 9.07
C ASN A 115 -7.38 -0.87 8.20
N LEU A 116 -6.92 -2.09 8.47
CA LEU A 116 -7.45 -3.28 7.80
C LEU A 116 -8.76 -3.69 8.48
N LYS A 117 -9.79 -3.99 7.70
CA LYS A 117 -11.09 -4.46 8.21
C LYS A 117 -10.94 -5.90 8.75
N LYS A 118 -11.80 -6.30 9.70
CA LYS A 118 -11.96 -7.73 10.08
C LYS A 118 -12.33 -8.52 8.82
N GLY A 119 -11.63 -9.62 8.55
CA GLY A 119 -11.75 -10.40 7.31
C GLY A 119 -11.13 -9.76 6.06
N GLY A 120 -10.58 -8.54 6.17
CA GLY A 120 -9.81 -7.90 5.11
C GLY A 120 -8.44 -8.56 4.92
N LYS A 121 -7.81 -8.30 3.78
CA LYS A 121 -6.53 -8.89 3.41
C LYS A 121 -5.53 -7.83 2.98
N ALA A 122 -4.25 -8.05 3.30
CA ALA A 122 -3.17 -7.24 2.75
C ALA A 122 -2.30 -8.05 1.80
N TYR A 123 -1.88 -7.43 0.70
CA TYR A 123 -1.04 -8.06 -0.31
C TYR A 123 0.20 -7.22 -0.58
N PHE A 124 1.36 -7.87 -0.56
CA PHE A 124 2.64 -7.25 -0.85
C PHE A 124 3.37 -8.01 -1.95
N GLY A 125 3.59 -7.35 -3.08
CA GLY A 125 4.54 -7.83 -4.09
C GLY A 125 5.96 -7.46 -3.68
N SER A 126 6.89 -8.41 -3.72
CA SER A 126 8.29 -8.17 -3.33
C SER A 126 9.24 -9.12 -4.04
N LYS A 127 10.50 -8.71 -4.21
CA LYS A 127 11.58 -9.67 -4.42
C LYS A 127 11.72 -10.56 -3.20
N SER A 128 12.07 -11.83 -3.42
CA SER A 128 12.39 -12.75 -2.33
C SER A 128 13.58 -12.27 -1.51
N TYR A 129 14.53 -11.57 -2.15
CA TYR A 129 15.72 -11.03 -1.50
C TYR A 129 16.17 -9.68 -2.09
N TYR A 130 16.62 -8.75 -1.25
CA TYR A 130 17.36 -7.53 -1.63
C TYR A 130 18.77 -7.57 -1.03
N PHE A 131 19.78 -7.49 -1.90
CA PHE A 131 21.18 -7.38 -1.51
C PHE A 131 21.55 -5.95 -1.10
N GLY A 132 22.59 -5.81 -0.27
CA GLY A 132 23.12 -4.51 0.16
C GLY A 132 22.40 -3.90 1.36
N PHE A 133 21.46 -4.62 1.98
CA PHE A 133 20.87 -4.28 3.27
C PHE A 133 21.36 -5.28 4.32
N GLU A 134 21.61 -4.80 5.54
CA GLU A 134 22.04 -5.65 6.66
C GLU A 134 21.00 -6.76 6.94
N ASP A 135 21.50 -7.97 7.22
CA ASP A 135 20.74 -9.18 7.57
C ASP A 135 19.69 -9.68 6.55
N GLY A 136 19.77 -9.23 5.29
CA GLY A 136 18.89 -9.68 4.21
C GLY A 136 17.44 -9.21 4.37
N THR A 137 16.86 -8.64 3.31
CA THR A 137 15.46 -8.18 3.30
C THR A 137 14.70 -8.76 2.12
N GLY A 138 13.37 -8.70 2.16
CA GLY A 138 12.52 -9.28 1.11
C GLY A 138 11.40 -10.12 1.71
N SER A 139 10.80 -10.98 0.89
CA SER A 139 9.60 -11.72 1.25
C SER A 139 9.76 -12.62 2.46
N ASN A 140 10.81 -13.45 2.48
CA ASN A 140 11.05 -14.40 3.57
C ASN A 140 11.29 -13.68 4.90
N SER A 141 12.15 -12.65 4.88
CA SER A 141 12.42 -11.80 6.04
C SER A 141 11.15 -11.17 6.60
N PHE A 142 10.29 -10.62 5.73
CA PHE A 142 9.03 -10.02 6.15
C PHE A 142 8.06 -11.05 6.73
N VAL A 143 7.88 -12.20 6.08
CA VAL A 143 6.99 -13.27 6.56
C VAL A 143 7.41 -13.76 7.94
N THR A 144 8.71 -14.03 8.13
CA THR A 144 9.27 -14.41 9.45
C THR A 144 9.01 -13.32 10.49
N TYR A 145 9.23 -12.05 10.13
CA TYR A 145 8.95 -10.94 11.04
C TYR A 145 7.48 -10.90 11.44
N VAL A 146 6.54 -10.99 10.51
CA VAL A 146 5.10 -10.94 10.86
C VAL A 146 4.72 -12.10 11.78
N ASN A 147 5.11 -13.33 11.43
CA ASN A 147 4.70 -14.52 12.15
C ASN A 147 5.33 -14.64 13.55
N ASN A 148 6.52 -14.07 13.78
CA ASN A 148 7.16 -14.05 15.09
C ASN A 148 6.70 -12.89 15.99
N ASN A 149 5.86 -11.97 15.47
CA ASN A 149 5.38 -10.80 16.21
C ASN A 149 3.89 -10.96 16.59
N GLU A 150 3.62 -11.90 17.48
CA GLU A 150 2.25 -12.26 17.91
C GLU A 150 1.44 -11.07 18.44
N HIS A 151 2.11 -10.06 19.02
CA HIS A 151 1.46 -8.86 19.55
C HIS A 151 0.64 -8.07 18.50
N PHE A 152 0.96 -8.20 17.21
CA PHE A 152 0.16 -7.56 16.15
C PHE A 152 -1.09 -8.38 15.77
N ASN A 153 -1.12 -9.67 16.08
CA ASN A 153 -2.18 -10.60 15.70
C ASN A 153 -2.38 -10.75 14.18
N PHE A 154 -1.29 -11.01 13.46
CA PHE A 154 -1.31 -11.28 12.02
C PHE A 154 -0.60 -12.59 11.68
N VAL A 155 -1.00 -13.20 10.56
CA VAL A 155 -0.27 -14.27 9.89
C VAL A 155 0.06 -13.82 8.47
N ALA A 156 1.30 -14.03 8.05
CA ALA A 156 1.79 -13.79 6.70
C ALA A 156 2.17 -15.09 6.00
N ARG A 157 1.88 -15.18 4.70
CA ARG A 157 2.20 -16.34 3.85
C ARG A 157 2.58 -15.88 2.46
N ILE A 158 3.55 -16.55 1.83
CA ILE A 158 3.78 -16.41 0.40
C ILE A 158 2.71 -17.23 -0.32
N ILE A 159 1.89 -16.57 -1.13
CA ILE A 159 0.76 -17.21 -1.84
C ILE A 159 1.04 -17.43 -3.32
N GLN A 160 2.07 -16.77 -3.85
CA GLN A 160 2.53 -16.97 -5.22
C GLN A 160 4.01 -16.62 -5.30
N THR A 161 4.77 -17.45 -6.00
CA THR A 161 6.17 -17.20 -6.33
C THR A 161 6.32 -17.26 -7.84
N THR A 162 6.99 -16.27 -8.41
CA THR A 162 7.33 -16.23 -9.83
C THR A 162 8.84 -16.26 -9.99
N THR A 163 9.33 -17.36 -10.57
CA THR A 163 10.72 -17.54 -10.96
C THR A 163 10.86 -17.19 -12.44
N GLY A 164 11.34 -15.98 -12.74
CA GLY A 164 11.67 -15.57 -14.11
C GLY A 164 13.13 -15.91 -14.47
N LYS A 165 13.64 -15.35 -15.58
CA LYS A 165 15.08 -15.37 -15.95
C LYS A 165 16.00 -14.56 -15.00
N SER A 166 15.48 -14.17 -13.85
CA SER A 166 16.14 -13.32 -12.86
C SER A 166 16.81 -14.21 -11.83
N VAL A 167 17.94 -13.76 -11.26
CA VAL A 167 18.67 -14.46 -10.19
C VAL A 167 17.80 -14.66 -8.94
N TYR A 168 16.76 -13.83 -8.77
CA TYR A 168 15.81 -13.89 -7.66
C TYR A 168 14.38 -14.10 -8.15
N SER A 169 13.61 -14.81 -7.32
CA SER A 169 12.16 -14.92 -7.45
C SER A 169 11.45 -13.64 -6.98
N LYS A 170 10.22 -13.47 -7.44
CA LYS A 170 9.30 -12.43 -6.99
C LYS A 170 8.09 -13.08 -6.38
N ASP A 171 7.70 -12.64 -5.20
CA ASP A 171 6.61 -13.24 -4.44
C ASP A 171 5.45 -12.28 -4.27
N ILE A 172 4.26 -12.85 -4.11
CA ILE A 172 3.10 -12.17 -3.55
C ILE A 172 2.88 -12.75 -2.15
N ILE A 173 2.89 -11.85 -1.18
CA ILE A 173 2.69 -12.16 0.23
C ILE A 173 1.28 -11.74 0.61
N GLU A 174 0.51 -12.63 1.22
CA GLU A 174 -0.76 -12.33 1.87
C GLU A 174 -0.55 -12.16 3.37
N VAL A 175 -1.15 -11.13 3.96
CA VAL A 175 -1.23 -10.92 5.41
C VAL A 175 -2.69 -10.81 5.83
N THR A 176 -3.08 -11.59 6.83
CA THR A 176 -4.45 -11.63 7.40
C THR A 176 -4.39 -11.62 8.92
N PHE A 177 -5.48 -11.22 9.57
CA PHE A 177 -5.61 -11.37 11.03
C PHE A 177 -5.47 -12.84 11.42
N SER A 178 -4.77 -13.13 12.53
CA SER A 178 -4.64 -14.50 12.99
C SER A 178 -5.99 -15.05 13.45
N PRO A 179 -6.33 -16.30 13.11
CA PRO A 179 -7.65 -16.89 13.43
C PRO A 179 -7.90 -17.10 14.92
N ASN A 180 -6.86 -17.11 15.77
CA ASN A 180 -6.95 -17.47 17.18
C ASN A 180 -7.37 -16.32 18.12
N ASN A 181 -7.81 -15.18 17.58
CA ASN A 181 -8.13 -13.96 18.36
C ASN A 181 -9.42 -13.29 17.84
N ASP A 182 -10.34 -14.10 17.31
CA ASP A 182 -11.64 -13.65 16.80
C ASP A 182 -12.73 -13.55 17.87
#